data_AF-A0AAD9RKX7-F1
#
_entry.id   AF-A0AAD9RKX7-F1
#
_cell.length_a   1.000
_cell.length_b   1.000
_cell.length_c   1.000
_cell.angle_alpha   90.00
_cell.angle_beta   90.00
_cell.angle_gamma   90.00
#
_symmetry.space_group_name_H-M   'P 1'
#
loop_
_entity.id
_entity.type
_entity.pdbx_description
1 polymer ?
#
loop_
_entity_poly.entity_id
_entity_poly.type
_entity_poly.pdbx_seq_one_letter_code
_entity_poly.pdbx_strand_id
1 'polypeptide(L)'
;MKDKFGQVMLSNLRSRGCLLAGVEDCEALETQQRRFTVNGWEGSNAWTMVEVYDSLPETDRIRIEHIEMLDERELLIQLLQHYCIAIAWNGQMFKNLSIAQG
;
A
#
# COMPACT_ATOMS: atom_id res chain seq x y z
N MET A 1 -2.70 -8.29 5.48
CA MET A 1 -4.12 -8.42 5.91
C MET A 1 -4.41 -9.53 6.94
N LYS A 2 -3.54 -10.53 7.14
CA LYS A 2 -3.82 -11.67 8.07
C LYS A 2 -3.46 -11.43 9.54
N ASP A 3 -2.87 -10.28 9.87
CA ASP A 3 -2.53 -9.94 11.25
C ASP A 3 -3.73 -9.35 12.04
N LYS A 4 -3.49 -9.02 13.31
CA LYS A 4 -4.51 -8.47 14.20
C LYS A 4 -5.05 -7.12 13.73
N PHE A 5 -4.20 -6.26 13.14
CA PHE A 5 -4.64 -4.94 12.66
C PHE A 5 -5.58 -5.11 11.46
N GLY A 6 -5.21 -5.95 10.50
CA GLY A 6 -6.06 -6.29 9.36
C GLY A 6 -7.41 -6.87 9.78
N GLN A 7 -7.44 -7.75 10.78
CA GLN A 7 -8.69 -8.29 11.33
C GLN A 7 -9.58 -7.19 11.94
N VAL A 8 -9.00 -6.28 12.73
CA VAL A 8 -9.72 -5.14 13.31
C VAL A 8 -10.25 -4.21 12.21
N MET A 9 -9.45 -3.90 11.19
CA MET A 9 -9.84 -3.10 10.03
C MET A 9 -11.05 -3.70 9.32
N LEU A 10 -11.03 -5.00 9.03
CA LEU A 10 -12.12 -5.68 8.35
C LEU A 10 -13.40 -5.76 9.19
N SER A 11 -13.26 -5.99 10.49
CA SER A 11 -14.39 -5.94 11.44
C SER A 11 -15.03 -4.54 11.47
N ASN A 12 -14.21 -3.50 11.51
CA ASN A 12 -14.62 -2.10 11.49
C ASN A 12 -15.32 -1.68 10.20
N LEU A 13 -14.90 -2.19 9.04
CA LEU A 13 -15.59 -1.93 7.77
C LEU A 13 -16.92 -2.68 7.72
N ARG A 14 -16.94 -3.95 8.14
CA ARG A 14 -18.15 -4.78 8.18
C ARG A 14 -19.23 -4.20 9.08
N SER A 15 -18.87 -3.67 10.26
CA SER A 15 -19.83 -3.05 11.19
C SER A 15 -20.52 -1.82 10.60
N ARG A 16 -19.93 -1.19 9.58
CA ARG A 16 -20.50 -0.06 8.83
C ARG A 16 -21.23 -0.51 7.55
N GLY A 17 -21.46 -1.79 7.36
CA GLY A 17 -22.08 -2.34 6.15
C GLY A 17 -21.18 -2.34 4.92
N CYS A 18 -19.87 -2.15 5.09
CA CYS A 18 -18.90 -2.14 3.99
C CYS A 18 -18.13 -3.48 3.96
N LEU A 19 -18.48 -4.34 3.00
CA LEU A 19 -17.79 -5.61 2.77
C LEU A 19 -16.72 -5.45 1.69
N LEU A 20 -15.49 -5.88 1.98
CA LEU A 20 -14.43 -6.00 0.99
C LEU A 20 -14.45 -7.40 0.36
N ALA A 21 -15.23 -7.57 -0.71
CA ALA A 21 -15.41 -8.87 -1.37
C ALA A 21 -14.10 -9.47 -1.93
N GLY A 22 -13.13 -8.64 -2.35
CA GLY A 22 -11.84 -9.07 -2.89
C GLY A 22 -10.69 -9.09 -1.89
N VAL A 23 -10.97 -9.13 -0.58
CA VAL A 23 -9.92 -9.04 0.45
C VAL A 23 -8.91 -10.19 0.39
N GLU A 24 -9.34 -11.37 -0.06
CA GLU A 24 -8.48 -12.56 -0.21
C GLU A 24 -7.38 -12.35 -1.27
N ASP A 25 -7.60 -11.46 -2.24
CA ASP A 25 -6.59 -11.11 -3.24
C ASP A 25 -5.63 -10.00 -2.76
N CYS A 26 -5.87 -9.44 -1.57
CA CYS A 26 -5.12 -8.32 -0.98
C CYS A 26 -4.17 -8.77 0.15
N GLU A 27 -3.74 -10.04 0.14
CA GLU A 27 -2.94 -10.60 1.23
C GLU A 27 -1.54 -10.02 1.34
N ALA A 28 -0.88 -9.76 0.20
CA ALA A 28 0.50 -9.29 0.11
C ALA A 28 0.75 -8.48 -1.17
N LEU A 29 1.92 -7.84 -1.29
CA LEU A 29 2.27 -7.09 -2.52
C LEU A 29 2.35 -8.00 -3.74
N GLU A 30 2.81 -9.24 -3.56
CA GLU A 30 2.91 -10.23 -4.62
C GLU A 30 1.53 -10.63 -5.15
N THR A 31 0.51 -10.71 -4.29
CA THR A 31 -0.86 -10.98 -4.77
C THR A 31 -1.39 -9.82 -5.59
N GLN A 32 -1.08 -8.57 -5.21
CA GLN A 32 -1.43 -7.38 -5.99
C GLN A 32 -0.76 -7.36 -7.37
N GLN A 33 0.54 -7.66 -7.43
CA GLN A 33 1.28 -7.74 -8.71
C GLN A 33 0.74 -8.88 -9.58
N ARG A 34 0.50 -10.05 -8.98
CA ARG A 34 -0.02 -11.22 -9.68
C ARG A 34 -1.39 -10.94 -10.31
N ARG A 35 -2.26 -10.18 -9.63
CA ARG A 35 -3.58 -9.80 -10.20
C ARG A 35 -3.44 -9.11 -11.56
N PHE A 36 -2.41 -8.30 -11.77
CA PHE A 36 -2.17 -7.69 -13.08
C PHE A 36 -1.61 -8.70 -14.08
N THR A 37 -0.56 -9.44 -13.72
CA THR A 37 0.12 -10.32 -14.68
C THR A 37 -0.75 -11.48 -15.17
N VAL A 38 -1.62 -12.04 -14.32
CA VAL A 38 -2.58 -13.07 -14.75
C VAL A 38 -3.71 -12.52 -15.62
N ASN A 39 -3.91 -11.20 -15.64
CA ASN A 39 -4.90 -10.50 -16.47
C ASN A 39 -4.27 -9.82 -17.69
N GLY A 40 -3.10 -10.29 -18.14
CA GLY A 40 -2.53 -9.91 -19.44
C GLY A 40 -1.62 -8.68 -19.45
N TRP A 41 -1.19 -8.20 -18.28
CA TRP A 41 -0.16 -7.17 -18.18
C TRP A 41 1.25 -7.77 -18.26
N GLU A 42 2.16 -7.13 -19.00
CA GLU A 42 3.54 -7.63 -19.20
C GLU A 42 4.36 -7.59 -17.90
N GLY A 43 4.15 -6.57 -17.08
CA GLY A 43 4.83 -6.42 -15.79
C GLY A 43 4.01 -5.64 -14.78
N SER A 44 4.36 -5.78 -13.51
CA SER A 44 3.74 -5.05 -12.40
C SER A 44 4.73 -4.89 -11.25
N ASN A 45 4.61 -3.77 -10.52
CA ASN A 45 5.29 -3.51 -9.26
C ASN A 45 4.27 -3.01 -8.24
N ALA A 46 4.57 -3.21 -6.96
CA ALA A 46 3.77 -2.69 -5.87
C ALA A 46 4.65 -2.39 -4.67
N TRP A 47 4.23 -1.39 -3.88
CA TRP A 47 4.89 -0.96 -2.65
C TRP A 47 3.85 -0.68 -1.58
N THR A 48 4.19 -0.97 -0.33
CA THR A 48 3.42 -0.55 0.84
C THR A 48 3.38 0.97 0.91
N MET A 49 2.36 1.52 1.57
CA MET A 49 2.33 2.97 1.79
C MET A 49 3.42 3.44 2.76
N VAL A 50 4.04 2.55 3.53
CA VAL A 50 5.25 2.89 4.31
C VAL A 50 6.40 3.20 3.37
N GLU A 51 6.68 2.32 2.40
CA GLU A 51 7.74 2.55 1.40
C GLU A 51 7.47 3.83 0.58
N VAL A 52 6.20 4.07 0.23
CA VAL A 52 5.79 5.30 -0.47
C VAL A 52 6.04 6.53 0.41
N TYR A 53 5.61 6.50 1.67
CA TYR A 53 5.85 7.59 2.62
C TYR A 53 7.35 7.84 2.84
N ASP A 54 8.13 6.77 2.98
CA ASP A 54 9.56 6.84 3.20
C ASP A 54 10.35 7.30 1.97
N SER A 55 9.79 7.15 0.76
CA SER A 55 10.35 7.66 -0.49
C SER A 55 10.13 9.17 -0.72
N LEU A 56 9.23 9.81 0.04
CA LEU A 56 8.96 11.23 -0.10
C LEU A 56 10.20 12.07 0.27
N PRO A 57 10.43 13.21 -0.43
CA PRO A 57 11.46 14.16 -0.02
C PRO A 57 11.27 14.55 1.45
N GLU A 58 12.38 14.64 2.19
CA GLU A 58 12.35 14.98 3.61
C GLU A 58 11.60 16.30 3.87
N THR A 59 11.80 17.29 3.00
CA THR A 59 11.11 18.58 3.05
C THR A 59 9.59 18.45 2.98
N ASP A 60 9.08 17.49 2.19
CA ASP A 60 7.64 17.23 2.10
C ASP A 60 7.11 16.49 3.31
N ARG A 61 7.85 15.49 3.83
CA ARG A 61 7.46 14.80 5.07
C ARG A 61 7.37 15.79 6.23
N ILE A 62 8.40 16.61 6.43
CA ILE A 62 8.42 17.65 7.46
C ILE A 62 7.21 18.58 7.28
N ARG A 63 6.99 19.11 6.07
CA ARG A 63 5.86 20.01 5.81
C ARG A 63 4.51 19.37 6.14
N ILE A 64 4.32 18.08 5.85
CA ILE A 64 3.08 17.35 6.13
C ILE A 64 2.93 17.10 7.64
N GLU A 65 3.97 16.60 8.30
CA GLU A 65 3.98 16.30 9.75
C GLU A 65 3.79 17.56 10.62
N HIS A 66 4.07 18.75 10.09
CA HIS A 66 3.81 20.02 10.78
C HIS A 66 2.35 20.48 10.75
N ILE A 67 1.48 19.87 9.93
CA ILE A 67 0.07 20.29 9.82
C ILE A 67 -0.71 19.88 11.08
N GLU A 68 -0.47 18.68 11.58
CA GLU A 68 -1.13 18.12 12.76
C GLU A 68 -0.12 17.30 13.55
N MET A 69 -0.07 17.53 14.87
CA MET A 69 0.83 16.79 15.75
C MET A 69 0.32 15.35 15.89
N LEU A 70 1.12 14.39 15.45
CA LEU A 70 0.85 12.96 15.60
C LEU A 70 1.74 12.40 16.71
N ASP A 71 1.13 12.00 17.82
CA ASP A 71 1.81 11.39 18.98
C ASP A 71 2.02 9.87 18.79
N GLU A 72 1.08 9.17 18.17
CA GLU A 72 1.13 7.72 17.94
C GLU A 72 1.59 7.35 16.51
N ARG A 73 2.88 7.55 16.22
CA ARG A 73 3.47 7.23 14.90
C ARG A 73 3.33 5.75 14.52
N GLU A 74 3.34 4.86 15.50
CA GLU A 74 3.18 3.42 15.30
C GLU A 74 1.83 3.06 14.68
N LEU A 75 0.75 3.76 15.03
CA LEU A 75 -0.58 3.53 14.44
C LEU A 75 -0.62 3.95 12.98
N LEU A 76 0.03 5.08 12.64
CA LEU A 76 0.16 5.48 11.24
C LEU A 76 0.96 4.44 10.45
N ILE A 77 2.07 3.95 10.99
CA ILE A 77 2.86 2.89 10.31
C ILE A 77 1.99 1.64 10.11
N GLN A 78 1.28 1.17 11.13
CA GLN A 78 0.39 0.01 11.00
C GLN A 78 -0.67 0.23 9.93
N LEU A 79 -1.28 1.43 9.87
CA LEU A 79 -2.22 1.79 8.82
C LEU A 79 -1.55 1.72 7.43
N LEU A 80 -0.39 2.36 7.25
CA LEU A 80 0.30 2.42 5.97
C LEU A 80 0.83 1.04 5.51
N GLN A 81 1.15 0.12 6.44
CA GLN A 81 1.51 -1.27 6.11
C GLN A 81 0.35 -2.06 5.49
N HIS A 82 -0.89 -1.62 5.71
CA HIS A 82 -2.10 -2.29 5.23
C HIS A 82 -2.65 -1.73 3.92
N TYR A 83 -1.96 -0.75 3.33
CA TYR A 83 -2.26 -0.21 2.01
C TYR A 83 -1.03 -0.30 1.11
N CYS A 84 -1.27 -0.36 -0.20
CA CYS A 84 -0.22 -0.37 -1.19
C CYS A 84 -0.62 0.46 -2.42
N ILE A 85 0.38 0.96 -3.13
CA ILE A 85 0.23 1.41 -4.51
C ILE A 85 0.79 0.31 -5.41
N ALA A 86 -0.02 -0.15 -6.35
CA ALA A 86 0.38 -1.10 -7.38
C ALA A 86 0.22 -0.46 -8.76
N ILE A 87 1.16 -0.77 -9.64
CA ILE A 87 1.19 -0.30 -11.02
C ILE A 87 1.45 -1.49 -11.95
N ALA A 88 0.97 -1.40 -13.19
CA ALA A 88 1.22 -2.39 -14.21
C ALA A 88 1.47 -1.70 -15.55
N TRP A 89 2.19 -2.39 -16.44
CA TRP A 89 2.59 -1.82 -17.72
C TRP A 89 2.67 -2.88 -18.82
N ASN A 90 2.62 -2.39 -20.06
CA ASN A 90 2.98 -3.11 -21.27
C ASN A 90 4.12 -2.35 -21.96
N GLY A 91 5.07 -3.09 -22.55
CA GLY A 91 6.31 -2.54 -23.10
C GLY A 91 7.40 -2.35 -22.04
N GLN A 92 8.54 -1.80 -22.47
CA GLN A 92 9.75 -1.80 -21.65
C GLN A 92 9.93 -0.55 -20.76
N MET A 93 9.16 0.53 -20.98
CA MET A 93 9.39 1.84 -20.34
C MET A 93 9.40 1.78 -18.80
N PHE A 94 8.50 1.00 -18.21
CA PHE A 94 8.33 0.93 -16.75
C PHE A 94 8.93 -0.33 -16.12
N LYS A 95 9.67 -1.14 -16.89
CA LYS A 95 10.22 -2.42 -16.43
C LYS A 95 11.10 -2.30 -15.18
N ASN A 96 11.78 -1.17 -15.02
CA ASN A 96 12.70 -0.89 -13.91
C ASN A 96 12.16 0.19 -12.96
N LEU A 97 10.85 0.45 -12.97
CA LEU A 97 10.26 1.48 -12.13
C LEU A 97 10.36 1.07 -10.65
N SER A 98 11.08 1.86 -9.86
CA SER A 98 11.22 1.70 -8.41
C SER A 98 11.03 3.04 -7.71
N ILE A 99 10.42 3.02 -6.52
CA ILE A 99 10.33 4.19 -5.64
C ILE A 99 11.44 4.22 -4.58
N ALA A 100 12.22 3.15 -4.45
CA ALA A 100 13.32 3.10 -3.51
C ALA A 100 14.45 4.05 -3.98
N GLN A 101 14.83 4.99 -3.11
CA GLN A 101 16.15 5.63 -3.19
C GLN A 101 17.15 4.67 -2.52
N GLY A 102 17.65 3.68 -3.26
CA GLY A 102 18.66 2.72 -2.78
C GLY A 102 18.48 1.33 -3.34
#